data_AF-A0AAU5LQM7-F1
#
_entry.id   AF-A0AAU5LQM7-F1
#
_cell.length_a   1.000
_cell.length_b   1.000
_cell.length_c   1.000
_cell.angle_alpha   90.00
_cell.angle_beta   90.00
_cell.angle_gamma   90.00
#
_symmetry.space_group_name_H-M   'P 1'
#
loop_
_entity.id
_entity.type
_entity.pdbx_description
1 polymer ?
#
loop_
_entity_poly.entity_id
_entity_poly.type
_entity_poly.pdbx_seq_one_letter_code
_entity_poly.pdbx_strand_id
1 'polypeptide(L)'
;MTSYVEQVRADGLPVDPWLRVHVKAGATIVKVAPASMVVPGSLAQWREWTGLPFDTDGFVEVPKALVPVHCSLSHDYAVYVEPNVWVEHDLS
;
A
#
# COMPACT_ATOMS: atom_id res chain seq x y z
N MET A 1 -12.81 9.52 14.53
CA MET A 1 -11.98 8.31 14.50
C MET A 1 -10.64 8.73 13.90
N THR A 2 -9.54 8.66 14.66
CA THR A 2 -8.22 9.13 14.21
C THR A 2 -7.63 8.14 13.21
N SER A 3 -7.13 8.61 12.07
CA SER A 3 -6.49 7.73 11.09
C SER A 3 -5.23 7.10 11.70
N TYR A 4 -4.85 5.91 11.25
CA TYR A 4 -3.71 5.18 11.81
C TYR A 4 -2.42 6.01 11.89
N VAL A 5 -2.15 6.82 10.85
CA VAL A 5 -0.95 7.67 10.76
C VAL A 5 -0.94 8.84 11.75
N GLU A 6 -2.10 9.23 12.28
CA GLU A 6 -2.27 10.33 13.24
C GLU A 6 -2.22 9.84 14.70
N GLN A 7 -2.14 8.52 14.94
CA GLN A 7 -2.09 7.98 16.29
C GLN A 7 -0.70 8.22 16.91
N VAL A 8 -0.68 9.00 17.98
CA VAL A 8 0.54 9.36 18.72
C VAL A 8 0.50 8.84 20.16
N ARG A 9 1.69 8.57 20.70
CA ARG A 9 1.89 8.20 22.11
C ARG A 9 1.92 9.47 22.98
N ALA A 10 1.95 9.29 24.30
CA ALA A 10 2.01 10.40 25.26
C ALA A 10 3.25 11.31 25.09
N ASP A 11 4.31 10.82 24.44
CA ASP A 11 5.52 11.59 24.13
C ASP A 11 5.45 12.34 22.78
N GLY A 12 4.28 12.36 22.14
CA GLY A 12 4.04 13.06 20.86
C GLY A 12 4.56 12.33 19.62
N LEU A 13 5.17 11.15 19.78
CA LEU A 13 5.70 10.36 18.66
C LEU A 13 4.67 9.35 18.13
N PRO A 14 4.73 8.97 16.83
CA PRO A 14 3.83 7.97 16.26
C PRO A 14 3.79 6.67 17.05
N VAL A 15 2.59 6.05 17.11
CA VAL A 15 2.40 4.70 17.67
C VAL A 15 3.09 3.64 16.81
N ASP A 16 3.05 3.79 15.48
CA ASP A 16 3.75 2.89 14.57
C ASP A 16 5.27 2.97 14.75
N PRO A 17 5.97 1.84 14.97
CA PRO A 17 7.41 1.83 15.15
C PRO A 17 8.21 2.31 13.95
N TRP A 18 7.77 2.06 12.72
CA TRP A 18 8.53 2.43 11.52
C TRP A 18 8.46 3.95 11.28
N LEU A 19 7.25 4.54 11.32
CA LEU A 19 7.04 5.99 11.28
C LEU A 19 7.77 6.68 12.42
N ARG A 20 7.74 6.11 13.63
CA ARG A 20 8.45 6.66 14.78
C ARG A 20 9.96 6.70 14.59
N VAL A 21 10.57 5.71 13.95
CA VAL A 21 12.02 5.73 13.67
C VAL A 21 12.37 6.91 12.76
N HIS A 22 11.58 7.15 11.71
CA HIS A 22 11.82 8.28 10.82
C HIS A 22 11.58 9.64 11.52
N VAL A 23 10.46 9.79 12.23
CA VAL A 23 10.17 11.04 12.96
C VAL A 23 11.23 11.33 14.02
N LYS A 24 11.73 10.32 14.74
CA LYS A 24 12.85 10.47 15.68
C LYS A 24 14.16 10.93 15.01
N ALA A 25 14.34 10.61 13.73
CA ALA A 25 15.49 11.03 12.94
C ALA A 25 15.32 12.43 12.31
N GLY A 26 14.24 13.15 12.62
CA GLY A 26 13.96 14.50 12.10
C GLY A 26 13.03 14.54 10.90
N ALA A 27 12.48 13.40 10.48
CA ALA A 27 11.58 13.35 9.32
C ALA A 27 10.18 13.88 9.63
N THR A 28 9.49 14.36 8.59
CA THR A 28 8.09 14.77 8.66
C THR A 28 7.19 13.79 7.90
N ILE A 29 6.09 13.36 8.53
CA ILE A 29 5.03 12.63 7.82
C ILE A 29 4.27 13.63 6.96
N VAL A 30 4.31 13.45 5.64
CA VAL A 30 3.72 14.40 4.68
C VAL A 30 2.24 14.08 4.46
N LYS A 31 1.93 12.84 4.07
CA LYS A 31 0.57 12.37 3.77
C LYS A 31 0.52 10.86 3.58
N VAL A 32 -0.71 10.32 3.55
CA VAL A 32 -0.98 9.01 2.96
C VAL A 32 -0.85 9.10 1.44
N ALA A 33 -0.13 8.15 0.84
CA ALA A 33 -0.03 7.96 -0.59
C ALA A 33 -0.95 6.79 -1.00
N PRO A 34 -2.16 7.05 -1.52
CA PRO A 34 -3.15 6.00 -1.78
C PRO A 34 -2.75 5.05 -2.93
N ALA A 35 -1.83 5.46 -3.79
CA ALA A 35 -1.33 4.67 -4.91
C ALA A 35 0.20 4.85 -5.01
N SER A 36 0.93 4.30 -4.04
CA SER A 36 2.39 4.39 -3.98
C SER A 36 3.10 3.42 -4.91
N MET A 37 2.48 2.25 -5.15
CA MET A 37 2.95 1.28 -6.14
C MET A 37 1.73 0.78 -6.92
N VAL A 38 1.81 0.85 -8.25
CA VAL A 38 0.75 0.41 -9.15
C VAL A 38 1.34 -0.62 -10.10
N VAL A 39 0.81 -1.83 -10.07
CA VAL A 39 1.21 -2.93 -10.96
C VAL A 39 0.01 -3.34 -11.79
N PRO A 40 -0.13 -2.83 -13.03
CA PRO A 40 -1.13 -3.30 -13.96
C PRO A 40 -0.63 -4.54 -14.72
N GLY A 41 -1.55 -5.39 -15.17
CA GLY A 41 -1.24 -6.53 -16.03
C GLY A 41 -2.49 -7.20 -16.58
N SER A 42 -2.35 -7.92 -17.69
CA SER A 42 -3.39 -8.81 -18.20
C SER A 42 -3.68 -9.94 -17.21
N LEU A 43 -4.85 -10.58 -17.32
CA LEU A 43 -5.17 -11.73 -16.47
C LEU A 43 -4.19 -12.90 -16.70
N ALA A 44 -3.66 -13.04 -17.91
CA ALA A 44 -2.64 -14.02 -18.23
C ALA A 44 -1.33 -13.78 -17.44
N GLN A 45 -0.85 -12.53 -17.40
CA GLN A 45 0.33 -12.16 -16.61
C GLN A 45 0.12 -12.39 -15.11
N TRP A 46 -1.06 -12.02 -14.59
CA TRP A 46 -1.38 -12.23 -13.19
C TRP A 46 -1.43 -13.70 -12.78
N ARG A 47 -1.99 -14.56 -13.64
CA ARG A 47 -1.95 -16.02 -13.47
C ARG A 47 -0.53 -16.55 -13.48
N GLU A 48 0.32 -16.05 -14.39
CA GLU A 48 1.73 -16.43 -14.48
C GLU A 48 2.51 -16.03 -13.21
N TRP A 49 2.33 -14.79 -12.73
CA TRP A 49 3.08 -14.27 -11.59
C TRP A 49 2.69 -14.92 -10.26
N THR A 50 1.40 -15.23 -10.09
CA THR A 50 0.85 -15.62 -8.78
C THR A 50 0.44 -17.10 -8.70
N GLY A 51 0.21 -17.75 -9.84
CA GLY A 51 -0.43 -19.07 -9.90
C GLY A 51 -1.91 -19.08 -9.52
N LEU A 52 -2.53 -17.91 -9.28
CA LEU A 52 -3.93 -17.78 -8.92
C LEU A 52 -4.82 -17.68 -10.18
N PRO A 53 -6.10 -18.07 -10.11
CA PRO A 53 -6.93 -18.21 -11.29
C PRO A 53 -7.36 -16.89 -11.92
N PHE A 54 -7.54 -15.80 -11.15
CA PHE A 54 -8.04 -14.51 -11.66
C PHE A 54 -9.26 -14.67 -12.59
N ASP A 55 -10.27 -15.42 -12.13
CA ASP A 55 -11.45 -15.85 -12.89
C ASP A 55 -12.76 -15.26 -12.34
N THR A 56 -12.66 -14.34 -11.38
CA THR A 56 -13.78 -13.63 -10.76
C THR A 56 -13.51 -12.13 -10.78
N ASP A 57 -14.50 -11.31 -11.15
CA ASP A 57 -14.42 -9.86 -11.04
C ASP A 57 -14.33 -9.40 -9.57
N GLY A 58 -13.65 -8.28 -9.33
CA GLY A 58 -13.51 -7.68 -8.00
C GLY A 58 -12.17 -7.98 -7.34
N PHE A 59 -12.15 -8.05 -6.00
CA PHE A 59 -10.92 -8.15 -5.25
C PHE A 59 -10.46 -9.60 -5.07
N VAL A 60 -9.21 -9.86 -5.48
CA VAL A 60 -8.54 -11.16 -5.36
C VAL A 60 -7.43 -11.05 -4.32
N GLU A 61 -7.48 -11.91 -3.30
CA GLU A 61 -6.42 -12.03 -2.29
C GLU A 61 -5.19 -12.70 -2.91
N VAL A 62 -4.06 -11.97 -2.91
CA VAL A 62 -2.77 -12.49 -3.37
C VAL A 62 -1.87 -12.67 -2.15
N PRO A 63 -1.29 -13.86 -1.92
CA PRO A 63 -0.40 -14.09 -0.79
C PRO A 63 0.71 -13.05 -0.74
N LYS A 64 0.91 -12.44 0.45
CA LYS A 64 1.92 -11.41 0.76
C LYS A 64 1.67 -10.03 0.16
N ALA A 65 0.60 -9.82 -0.61
CA ALA A 65 0.17 -8.48 -0.97
C ALA A 65 -0.36 -7.73 0.27
N LEU A 66 -0.13 -6.42 0.35
CA LEU A 66 -0.62 -5.61 1.48
C LEU A 66 -2.13 -5.35 1.38
N VAL A 67 -2.65 -5.36 0.15
CA VAL A 67 -4.05 -5.17 -0.18
C VAL A 67 -4.46 -6.11 -1.32
N PRO A 68 -5.77 -6.37 -1.52
CA PRO A 68 -6.22 -7.22 -2.62
C PRO A 68 -5.93 -6.61 -4.00
N VAL A 69 -5.81 -7.47 -5.00
CA VAL A 69 -5.67 -7.07 -6.41
C VAL A 69 -7.06 -6.92 -7.02
N HIS A 70 -7.33 -5.81 -7.71
CA HIS A 70 -8.59 -5.62 -8.41
C HIS A 70 -8.55 -6.31 -9.79
N CYS A 71 -9.36 -7.34 -9.97
CA CYS A 71 -9.55 -8.11 -11.18
C CYS A 71 -10.77 -7.60 -11.96
N SER A 72 -10.62 -7.42 -13.28
CA SER A 72 -11.72 -7.15 -14.21
C SER A 72 -11.67 -8.13 -15.38
N LEU A 73 -12.64 -9.03 -15.42
CA LEU A 73 -12.78 -10.01 -16.51
C LEU A 73 -13.25 -9.34 -17.80
N SER A 74 -14.19 -8.40 -17.68
CA SER A 74 -14.76 -7.68 -18.82
C SER A 74 -13.74 -6.86 -19.61
N HIS A 75 -12.64 -6.47 -18.96
CA HIS A 75 -11.57 -5.66 -19.56
C HIS A 75 -10.22 -6.42 -19.66
N ASP A 76 -10.20 -7.72 -19.34
CA ASP A 76 -9.00 -8.58 -19.37
C ASP A 76 -7.77 -8.00 -18.64
N TYR A 77 -7.96 -7.45 -17.43
CA TYR A 77 -6.84 -6.97 -16.62
C TYR A 77 -7.05 -7.17 -15.13
N ALA A 78 -5.95 -7.18 -14.40
CA ALA A 78 -5.98 -6.93 -12.96
C ALA A 78 -4.93 -5.87 -12.58
N VAL A 79 -5.15 -5.19 -11.46
CA VAL A 79 -4.27 -4.13 -10.99
C VAL A 79 -4.12 -4.19 -9.48
N TYR A 80 -2.86 -4.17 -9.04
CA TYR A 80 -2.49 -4.00 -7.64
C TYR A 80 -2.18 -2.52 -7.40
N VAL A 81 -2.83 -1.92 -6.41
CA VAL A 81 -2.63 -0.52 -6.02
C VAL A 81 -2.31 -0.48 -4.53
N GLU A 82 -1.04 -0.35 -4.20
CA GLU A 82 -0.57 -0.37 -2.82
C GLU A 82 -0.60 1.03 -2.18
N PRO A 83 -1.26 1.21 -1.03
CA PRO A 83 -1.15 2.44 -0.25
C PRO A 83 0.15 2.45 0.57
N ASN A 84 0.72 3.64 0.78
CA ASN A 84 1.88 3.82 1.65
C ASN A 84 1.80 5.18 2.40
N VAL A 85 2.79 5.49 3.22
CA VAL A 85 2.91 6.77 3.93
C VAL A 85 4.16 7.49 3.43
N TRP A 86 4.01 8.72 2.96
CA TRP A 86 5.15 9.53 2.57
C TRP A 86 5.76 10.21 3.78
N VAL A 87 7.07 9.99 3.94
CA VAL A 87 7.88 10.56 4.99
C VAL A 87 9.08 11.26 4.34
N GLU A 88 9.28 12.52 4.67
CA GLU A 88 10.31 13.38 4.08
C GLU A 88 11.44 13.62 5.09
N HIS A 89 12.68 13.46 4.65
CA HIS A 89 13.88 13.87 5.38
C HIS A 89 14.47 15.07 4.65
N ASP A 90 14.57 16.20 5.34
CA ASP A 90 15.34 17.33 4.85
C ASP A 90 16.83 17.01 5.00
N LEU A 91 17.58 17.15 3.91
CA LEU A 91 19.03 16.86 3.85
C LEU A 91 19.87 18.13 3.73
N SER A 92 19.25 19.31 3.88
CA SER A 92 19.93 20.61 3.78
C SER A 92 20.77 20.99 5.01
#